data_AF-K1T1W2-F1
#
_entry.id   AF-K1T1W2-F1
#
_cell.length_a   1.000
_cell.length_b   1.000
_cell.length_c   1.000
_cell.angle_alpha   90.00
_cell.angle_beta   90.00
_cell.angle_gamma   90.00
#
_symmetry.space_group_name_H-M   'P 1'
#
loop_
_entity.id
_entity.type
_entity.pdbx_description
1 polymer ?
#
loop_
_entity_poly.entity_id
_entity_poly.type
_entity_poly.pdbx_seq_one_letter_code
_entity_poly.pdbx_strand_id
1 'polypeptide(L)'
;KFMGREILFGSSTYGISSDTGMTFRKFLSPWEEADCVGKDVNPNGDNASNTLGMCLMRYADVLLMKAEALIWTKGEGDAEAKQLLNRIRKRARLEENSTATKAELKNQRRCELAFEFMPSRHLDMVRWGDAQEVYAEPTRRVNSHWDSATQTVVIDEPSNYDQGRTFDPVINQVFPIPVTAFNGTVNLKQNIGY
;
A
#
# COMPACT_ATOMS: atom_id res chain seq x y z
N LYS A 1 10.39 3.48 21.22
CA LYS A 1 9.21 4.39 21.08
C LYS A 1 9.53 5.48 20.04
N PHE A 2 8.92 5.40 18.86
CA PHE A 2 9.41 6.10 17.66
C PHE A 2 8.46 7.13 17.02
N MET A 3 7.26 7.30 17.57
CA MET A 3 6.38 8.37 17.13
C MET A 3 6.98 9.73 17.53
N GLY A 4 7.16 10.63 16.56
CA GLY A 4 7.67 11.98 16.79
C GLY A 4 9.19 12.09 16.97
N ARG A 5 9.95 11.06 16.57
CA ARG A 5 11.42 11.11 16.53
C ARG A 5 11.91 11.02 15.09
N GLU A 6 12.87 11.86 14.74
CA GLU A 6 13.62 11.75 13.49
C GLU A 6 14.44 10.45 13.51
N ILE A 7 14.41 9.72 12.39
CA ILE A 7 15.14 8.47 12.24
C ILE A 7 15.78 8.48 10.88
N LEU A 8 17.10 8.37 10.88
CA LEU A 8 17.89 8.26 9.68
C LEU A 8 18.07 6.77 9.36
N PHE A 9 17.46 6.30 8.28
CA PHE A 9 17.69 4.96 7.75
C PHE A 9 18.79 5.04 6.70
N GLY A 10 20.03 4.68 7.06
CA GLY A 10 21.16 4.66 6.14
C GLY A 10 22.42 4.08 6.77
N SER A 11 23.26 3.43 5.97
CA SER A 11 24.59 2.95 6.39
C SER A 11 25.68 4.04 6.29
N SER A 12 25.36 5.19 5.68
CA SER A 12 26.23 6.36 5.58
C SER A 12 25.41 7.65 5.56
N THR A 13 26.01 8.76 5.99
CA THR A 13 25.36 10.09 6.06
C THR A 13 25.25 10.80 4.71
N TYR A 14 25.80 10.23 3.64
CA TYR A 14 26.01 10.92 2.37
C TYR A 14 24.93 10.66 1.31
N GLY A 15 23.93 9.83 1.58
CA GLY A 15 22.84 9.58 0.62
C GLY A 15 21.72 8.66 1.11
N ILE A 16 20.60 8.70 0.39
CA ILE A 16 19.42 7.84 0.61
C ILE A 16 19.46 6.71 -0.43
N SER A 17 19.46 5.45 -0.01
CA SER A 17 19.52 4.27 -0.90
C SER A 17 18.15 3.84 -1.47
N SER A 18 17.15 4.72 -1.47
CA SER A 18 15.81 4.44 -1.99
C SER A 18 15.60 5.22 -3.28
N ASP A 19 15.23 4.54 -4.35
CA ASP A 19 15.00 5.16 -5.67
C ASP A 19 13.89 6.22 -5.64
N THR A 20 12.99 6.14 -4.65
CA THR A 20 11.90 7.10 -4.43
C THR A 20 12.20 8.14 -3.35
N GLY A 21 13.35 8.05 -2.69
CA GLY A 21 13.71 8.91 -1.55
C GLY A 21 12.88 8.63 -0.28
N MET A 22 12.03 7.60 -0.28
CA MET A 22 11.13 7.26 0.82
C MET A 22 11.27 5.79 1.23
N THR A 23 10.96 5.51 2.50
CA THR A 23 10.79 4.14 3.02
C THR A 23 9.53 4.08 3.87
N PHE A 24 8.99 2.88 4.10
CA PHE A 24 7.83 2.69 4.97
C PHE A 24 8.27 2.08 6.30
N ARG A 25 7.57 2.46 7.37
CA ARG A 25 7.83 1.97 8.74
C ARG A 25 6.82 0.93 9.22
N LYS A 26 5.72 0.76 8.48
CA LYS A 26 4.67 -0.19 8.83
C LYS A 26 5.28 -1.60 8.84
N PHE A 27 5.02 -2.37 9.90
CA PHE A 27 5.58 -3.71 10.12
C PHE A 27 7.09 -3.78 10.40
N LEU A 28 7.78 -2.66 10.65
CA LEU A 28 9.20 -2.67 11.04
C LEU A 28 9.45 -2.74 12.55
N SER A 29 8.41 -2.95 13.38
CA SER A 29 8.58 -2.97 14.85
C SER A 29 9.56 -4.05 15.37
N PRO A 30 9.73 -5.24 14.77
CA PRO A 30 10.73 -6.20 15.21
C PRO A 30 12.18 -5.70 15.09
N TRP A 31 12.46 -4.74 14.20
CA TRP A 31 13.79 -4.19 13.96
C TRP A 31 14.07 -2.90 14.75
N GLU A 32 13.17 -2.53 15.65
CA GLU A 32 13.26 -1.25 16.36
C GLU A 32 14.35 -1.23 17.42
N GLU A 33 14.55 -2.34 18.15
CA GLU A 33 15.53 -2.43 19.23
C GLU A 33 16.88 -2.95 18.72
N ALA A 34 17.98 -2.44 19.30
CA ALA A 34 19.34 -2.80 18.86
C ALA A 34 19.67 -4.29 19.07
N ASP A 35 19.00 -4.96 20.02
CA ASP A 35 19.16 -6.38 20.34
C ASP A 35 18.14 -7.29 19.64
N CYS A 36 17.48 -6.81 18.58
CA CYS A 36 16.39 -7.54 17.90
C CYS A 36 16.81 -8.89 17.29
N VAL A 37 18.08 -9.05 16.89
CA VAL A 37 18.56 -10.27 16.24
C VAL A 37 18.59 -11.43 17.23
N GLY A 38 17.92 -12.54 16.88
CA GLY A 38 17.77 -13.72 17.72
C GLY A 38 16.66 -13.59 18.79
N LYS A 39 16.09 -12.40 18.96
CA LYS A 39 15.00 -12.10 19.91
C LYS A 39 13.67 -11.90 19.20
N ASP A 40 13.63 -10.92 18.31
CA ASP A 40 12.45 -10.54 17.51
C ASP A 40 12.61 -10.91 16.03
N VAL A 41 13.85 -11.00 15.54
CA VAL A 41 14.20 -11.29 14.15
C VAL A 41 15.07 -12.54 14.09
N ASN A 42 14.72 -13.50 13.23
CA ASN A 42 15.49 -14.71 13.04
C ASN A 42 16.74 -14.43 12.18
N PRO A 43 17.96 -14.75 12.66
CA PRO A 43 19.19 -14.53 11.90
C PRO A 43 19.40 -15.53 10.75
N ASN A 44 18.62 -16.62 10.67
CA ASN A 44 18.79 -17.63 9.63
C ASN A 44 18.25 -17.13 8.28
N GLY A 45 19.13 -16.99 7.29
CA GLY A 45 18.76 -16.59 5.92
C GLY A 45 17.79 -17.55 5.23
N ASP A 46 17.81 -18.84 5.58
CA ASP A 46 16.89 -19.85 5.06
C ASP A 46 15.52 -19.85 5.79
N ASN A 47 15.41 -19.07 6.86
CA ASN A 47 14.19 -18.92 7.64
C ASN A 47 14.07 -17.48 8.16
N ALA A 48 13.95 -16.53 7.22
CA ALA A 48 13.81 -15.10 7.50
C ALA A 48 12.42 -14.78 8.11
N SER A 49 12.23 -15.17 9.36
CA SER A 49 11.03 -14.97 10.17
C SER A 49 11.26 -13.95 11.29
N ASN A 50 10.16 -13.43 11.85
CA ASN A 50 10.19 -12.50 12.98
C ASN A 50 8.94 -12.71 13.86
N THR A 51 8.82 -11.95 14.95
CA THR A 51 7.72 -12.06 15.92
C THR A 51 6.40 -11.44 15.45
N LEU A 52 6.36 -10.70 14.34
CA LEU A 52 5.10 -10.19 13.79
C LEU A 52 4.34 -11.28 13.05
N GLY A 53 3.06 -11.43 13.40
CA GLY A 53 2.10 -12.17 12.59
C GLY A 53 1.65 -11.34 11.38
N MET A 54 1.71 -11.93 10.19
CA MET A 54 1.19 -11.29 9.00
C MET A 54 -0.34 -11.22 9.06
N CYS A 55 -0.89 -10.02 8.96
CA CYS A 55 -2.34 -9.82 8.98
C CYS A 55 -2.95 -10.20 7.62
N LEU A 56 -3.77 -11.26 7.59
CA LEU A 56 -4.55 -11.64 6.41
C LEU A 56 -5.89 -10.90 6.32
N MET A 57 -6.53 -10.65 7.46
CA MET A 57 -7.75 -9.87 7.58
C MET A 57 -7.79 -9.23 8.96
N ARG A 58 -8.29 -7.99 9.03
CA ARG A 58 -8.51 -7.29 10.29
C ARG A 58 -9.80 -6.50 10.28
N TYR A 59 -10.26 -6.15 11.47
CA TYR A 59 -11.55 -5.51 11.67
C TYR A 59 -11.75 -4.21 10.86
N ALA A 60 -10.70 -3.41 10.64
CA ALA A 60 -10.83 -2.21 9.82
C ALA A 60 -11.24 -2.52 8.37
N ASP A 61 -10.71 -3.59 7.78
CA ASP A 61 -11.10 -3.98 6.42
C ASP A 61 -12.57 -4.43 6.38
N VAL A 62 -13.05 -5.12 7.42
CA VAL A 62 -14.48 -5.47 7.55
C VAL A 62 -15.37 -4.22 7.58
N LEU A 63 -14.97 -3.19 8.34
CA LEU A 63 -15.70 -1.92 8.38
C LEU A 63 -15.70 -1.22 7.03
N LEU A 64 -14.55 -1.20 6.34
CA LEU A 64 -14.39 -0.59 5.03
C LEU A 64 -15.17 -1.35 3.96
N MET A 65 -15.18 -2.69 3.98
CA MET A 65 -15.98 -3.54 3.07
C MET A 65 -17.47 -3.29 3.26
N LYS A 66 -17.95 -3.19 4.51
CA LYS A 66 -19.36 -2.87 4.78
C LYS A 66 -19.72 -1.46 4.32
N ALA A 67 -18.88 -0.47 4.62
CA ALA A 67 -19.09 0.90 4.15
C ALA A 67 -19.13 0.98 2.62
N GLU A 68 -18.25 0.25 1.94
CA GLU A 68 -18.25 0.13 0.49
C GLU A 68 -19.54 -0.45 -0.05
N ALA A 69 -19.98 -1.59 0.49
CA ALA A 69 -21.23 -2.22 0.07
C ALA A 69 -22.43 -1.28 0.24
N LEU A 70 -22.50 -0.56 1.37
CA LEU A 70 -23.54 0.44 1.61
C LEU A 70 -23.50 1.58 0.59
N ILE A 71 -22.32 2.14 0.31
CA ILE A 71 -22.18 3.22 -0.68
C ILE A 71 -22.59 2.76 -2.09
N TRP A 72 -22.24 1.53 -2.48
CA TRP A 72 -22.56 1.01 -3.81
C TRP A 72 -24.02 0.58 -3.98
N THR A 73 -24.67 0.11 -2.90
CA THR A 73 -26.06 -0.40 -2.97
C THR A 73 -27.11 0.62 -2.55
N LYS A 74 -26.76 1.56 -1.65
CA LYS A 74 -27.67 2.58 -1.11
C LYS A 74 -27.33 4.00 -1.53
N GLY A 75 -26.13 4.23 -2.07
CA GLY A 75 -25.68 5.54 -2.54
C GLY A 75 -24.69 6.24 -1.60
N GLU A 76 -24.00 7.25 -2.12
CA GLU A 76 -23.10 8.09 -1.34
C GLU A 76 -23.84 8.84 -0.24
N GLY A 77 -23.16 9.09 0.87
CA GLY A 77 -23.76 9.82 1.99
C GLY A 77 -24.64 8.99 2.94
N ASP A 78 -24.76 7.68 2.70
CA ASP A 78 -25.45 6.73 3.59
C ASP A 78 -25.01 6.89 5.05
N ALA A 79 -25.99 6.95 5.96
CA ALA A 79 -25.75 7.28 7.36
C ALA A 79 -24.91 6.22 8.08
N GLU A 80 -25.10 4.94 7.74
CA GLU A 80 -24.34 3.85 8.33
C GLU A 80 -22.91 3.81 7.77
N ALA A 81 -22.74 4.04 6.46
CA ALA A 81 -21.42 4.17 5.85
C ALA A 81 -20.60 5.30 6.49
N LYS A 82 -21.21 6.47 6.74
CA LYS A 82 -20.58 7.59 7.47
C LYS A 82 -20.10 7.16 8.86
N GLN A 83 -20.94 6.47 9.62
CA GLN A 83 -20.58 5.97 10.95
C GLN A 83 -19.39 5.00 10.89
N LEU A 84 -19.40 4.05 9.94
CA LEU A 84 -18.32 3.08 9.77
C LEU A 84 -16.98 3.73 9.42
N LEU A 85 -17.00 4.67 8.47
CA LEU A 85 -15.80 5.43 8.07
C LEU A 85 -15.30 6.33 9.21
N ASN A 86 -16.20 6.98 9.95
CA ASN A 86 -15.82 7.78 11.11
C ASN A 86 -15.15 6.95 12.21
N ARG A 87 -15.50 5.68 12.39
CA ARG A 87 -14.79 4.80 13.34
C ARG A 87 -13.33 4.58 12.94
N ILE A 88 -13.03 4.46 11.65
CA ILE A 88 -11.66 4.38 11.13
C ILE A 88 -10.92 5.70 11.39
N ARG A 89 -11.55 6.82 10.98
CA ARG A 89 -11.00 8.18 11.18
C ARG A 89 -10.68 8.47 12.65
N LYS A 90 -11.63 8.22 13.55
CA LYS A 90 -11.47 8.38 15.00
C LYS A 90 -10.29 7.58 15.52
N ARG A 91 -10.15 6.31 15.13
CA ARG A 91 -9.02 5.46 15.55
C ARG A 91 -7.70 6.00 15.03
N ALA A 92 -7.68 6.53 13.80
CA ALA A 92 -6.55 7.23 13.21
C ALA A 92 -6.31 8.65 13.76
N ARG A 93 -7.11 9.09 14.76
CA ARG A 93 -7.04 10.45 15.37
C ARG A 93 -7.35 11.58 14.39
N LEU A 94 -8.24 11.32 13.44
CA LEU A 94 -8.79 12.31 12.52
C LEU A 94 -10.21 12.71 12.95
N GLU A 95 -10.66 13.88 12.51
CA GLU A 95 -12.03 14.35 12.76
C GLU A 95 -13.09 13.40 12.21
N GLU A 96 -14.20 13.23 12.94
CA GLU A 96 -15.32 12.34 12.57
C GLU A 96 -16.30 13.01 11.59
N ASN A 97 -15.80 13.53 10.47
CA ASN A 97 -16.55 14.31 9.47
C ASN A 97 -16.71 13.60 8.10
N SER A 98 -16.75 12.27 8.09
CA SER A 98 -16.92 11.50 6.85
C SER A 98 -18.19 11.90 6.08
N THR A 99 -18.01 12.15 4.78
CA THR A 99 -19.09 12.37 3.81
C THR A 99 -19.59 11.07 3.19
N ALA A 100 -18.80 9.99 3.27
CA ALA A 100 -19.11 8.68 2.69
C ALA A 100 -19.36 8.73 1.17
N THR A 101 -18.51 9.48 0.47
CA THR A 101 -18.40 9.42 -0.99
C THR A 101 -17.53 8.23 -1.40
N LYS A 102 -17.68 7.76 -2.65
CA LYS A 102 -16.82 6.74 -3.25
C LYS A 102 -15.35 7.19 -3.23
N ALA A 103 -15.10 8.45 -3.57
CA ALA A 103 -13.74 9.02 -3.56
C ALA A 103 -13.14 8.99 -2.14
N GLU A 104 -13.90 9.40 -1.13
CA GLU A 104 -13.45 9.34 0.26
C GLU A 104 -13.15 7.90 0.70
N LEU A 105 -14.07 6.96 0.44
CA LEU A 105 -13.87 5.54 0.75
C LEU A 105 -12.59 5.01 0.10
N LYS A 106 -12.42 5.23 -1.22
CA LYS A 106 -11.24 4.77 -1.97
C LYS A 106 -9.93 5.33 -1.39
N ASN A 107 -9.95 6.56 -0.88
CA ASN A 107 -8.81 7.18 -0.21
C ASN A 107 -8.58 6.60 1.20
N GLN A 108 -9.63 6.46 2.01
CA GLN A 108 -9.50 5.86 3.34
C GLN A 108 -8.98 4.42 3.26
N ARG A 109 -9.49 3.61 2.32
CA ARG A 109 -8.95 2.26 2.07
C ARG A 109 -7.46 2.30 1.70
N ARG A 110 -7.05 3.21 0.80
CA ARG A 110 -5.64 3.40 0.41
C ARG A 110 -4.74 3.67 1.60
N CYS A 111 -5.12 4.61 2.47
CA CYS A 111 -4.31 5.02 3.61
C CYS A 111 -4.30 3.97 4.71
N GLU A 112 -5.47 3.43 5.04
CA GLU A 112 -5.64 2.49 6.15
C GLU A 112 -4.93 1.16 5.87
N LEU A 113 -5.06 0.63 4.65
CA LEU A 113 -4.56 -0.68 4.23
C LEU A 113 -3.23 -0.61 3.47
N ALA A 114 -2.54 0.54 3.46
CA ALA A 114 -1.25 0.69 2.79
C ALA A 114 -0.25 -0.38 3.24
N PHE A 115 0.47 -1.00 2.29
CA PHE A 115 1.47 -2.05 2.52
C PHE A 115 0.95 -3.33 3.21
N GLU A 116 -0.36 -3.59 3.17
CA GLU A 116 -0.92 -4.86 3.64
C GLU A 116 -1.08 -5.86 2.48
N PHE A 117 -0.90 -7.15 2.77
CA PHE A 117 -0.91 -8.21 1.75
C PHE A 117 -2.31 -8.43 1.18
N MET A 118 -3.33 -8.44 2.03
CA MET A 118 -4.72 -8.58 1.63
C MET A 118 -5.62 -7.55 2.35
N PRO A 119 -6.50 -6.83 1.63
CA PRO A 119 -6.54 -6.72 0.16
C PRO A 119 -5.44 -5.81 -0.36
N SER A 120 -4.82 -6.17 -1.48
CA SER A 120 -3.80 -5.33 -2.11
C SER A 120 -4.44 -4.11 -2.81
N ARG A 121 -3.72 -2.98 -2.83
CA ARG A 121 -4.17 -1.78 -3.56
C ARG A 121 -4.45 -2.08 -5.04
N HIS A 122 -3.70 -3.00 -5.64
CA HIS A 122 -3.89 -3.38 -7.03
C HIS A 122 -5.28 -3.98 -7.27
N LEU A 123 -5.70 -4.94 -6.43
CA LEU A 123 -7.03 -5.54 -6.52
C LEU A 123 -8.15 -4.51 -6.38
N ASP A 124 -8.00 -3.55 -5.46
CA ASP A 124 -8.91 -2.42 -5.31
C ASP A 124 -9.01 -1.58 -6.60
N MET A 125 -7.89 -1.26 -7.26
CA MET A 125 -7.91 -0.50 -8.51
C MET A 125 -8.55 -1.27 -9.67
N VAL A 126 -8.25 -2.55 -9.81
CA VAL A 126 -8.78 -3.38 -10.90
C VAL A 126 -10.30 -3.55 -10.73
N ARG A 127 -10.78 -3.94 -9.55
CA ARG A 127 -12.21 -4.21 -9.32
C ARG A 127 -13.09 -2.97 -9.36
N TRP A 128 -12.52 -1.78 -9.13
CA TRP A 128 -13.23 -0.51 -9.30
C TRP A 128 -13.21 0.00 -10.74
N GLY A 129 -12.37 -0.57 -11.62
CA GLY A 129 -12.15 -0.07 -12.98
C GLY A 129 -11.25 1.15 -13.06
N ASP A 130 -10.58 1.54 -11.96
CA ASP A 130 -9.76 2.75 -11.89
C ASP A 130 -8.32 2.52 -12.40
N ALA A 131 -7.90 1.26 -12.54
CA ALA A 131 -6.49 0.90 -12.76
C ALA A 131 -5.90 1.55 -14.02
N GLN A 132 -6.63 1.59 -15.13
CA GLN A 132 -6.15 2.18 -16.38
C GLN A 132 -5.81 3.67 -16.22
N GLU A 133 -6.75 4.44 -15.68
CA GLU A 133 -6.58 5.88 -15.47
C GLU A 133 -5.51 6.17 -14.42
N VAL A 134 -5.60 5.53 -13.24
CA VAL A 134 -4.69 5.82 -12.12
C VAL A 134 -3.25 5.39 -12.41
N TYR A 135 -3.04 4.34 -13.20
CA TYR A 135 -1.68 3.88 -13.51
C TYR A 135 -1.04 4.65 -14.65
N ALA A 136 -1.82 5.29 -15.53
CA ALA A 136 -1.31 6.16 -16.58
C ALA A 136 -0.66 7.45 -16.00
N GLU A 137 -1.02 7.83 -14.79
CA GLU A 137 -0.40 8.96 -14.09
C GLU A 137 1.02 8.61 -13.61
N PRO A 138 2.01 9.52 -13.81
CA PRO A 138 3.35 9.34 -13.27
C PRO A 138 3.37 9.17 -11.75
N THR A 139 4.14 8.20 -11.26
CA THR A 139 4.46 8.11 -9.84
C THR A 139 5.50 9.18 -9.46
N ARG A 140 5.53 9.58 -8.20
CA ARG A 140 6.37 10.69 -7.71
C ARG A 140 7.44 10.17 -6.75
N ARG A 141 8.62 10.79 -6.79
CA ARG A 141 9.71 10.56 -5.83
C ARG A 141 10.14 11.85 -5.13
N VAL A 142 10.68 11.68 -3.94
CA VAL A 142 11.41 12.73 -3.21
C VAL A 142 12.86 12.71 -3.69
N ASN A 143 13.37 13.89 -4.02
CA ASN A 143 14.77 14.09 -4.38
C ASN A 143 15.51 14.66 -3.17
N SER A 144 16.81 14.38 -3.07
CA SER A 144 17.67 15.00 -2.07
C SER A 144 19.11 15.04 -2.53
N HIS A 145 19.88 15.97 -1.95
CA HIS A 145 21.31 16.06 -2.13
C HIS A 145 22.02 16.35 -0.80
N TRP A 146 23.32 16.09 -0.77
CA TRP A 146 24.18 16.49 0.34
C TRP A 146 24.62 17.94 0.15
N ASP A 147 24.32 18.81 1.11
CA ASP A 147 24.84 20.16 1.17
C ASP A 147 26.15 20.19 1.97
N SER A 148 27.26 20.42 1.25
CA SER A 148 28.59 20.52 1.84
C SER A 148 28.80 21.71 2.78
N ALA A 149 28.03 22.79 2.62
CA ALA A 149 28.16 23.99 3.45
C ALA A 149 27.52 23.80 4.82
N THR A 150 26.34 23.20 4.86
CA THR A 150 25.64 22.91 6.12
C THR A 150 25.96 21.55 6.71
N GLN A 151 26.63 20.68 5.94
CA GLN A 151 26.88 19.27 6.28
C GLN A 151 25.57 18.52 6.60
N THR A 152 24.52 18.77 5.81
CA THR A 152 23.21 18.12 5.97
C THR A 152 22.66 17.63 4.64
N VAL A 153 21.70 16.70 4.71
CA VAL A 153 20.90 16.30 3.55
C VAL A 153 19.77 17.30 3.37
N VAL A 154 19.67 17.90 2.20
CA VAL A 154 18.60 18.84 1.82
C VAL A 154 17.59 18.10 0.95
N ILE A 155 16.30 18.29 1.23
CA ILE A 155 15.19 17.77 0.42
C ILE A 155 14.91 18.75 -0.71
N ASP A 156 14.96 18.25 -1.94
CA ASP A 156 14.70 19.02 -3.15
C ASP A 156 13.25 18.89 -3.62
N GLU A 157 12.91 19.68 -4.63
CA GLU A 157 11.63 19.60 -5.32
C GLU A 157 11.36 18.15 -5.82
N PRO A 158 10.17 17.59 -5.55
CA PRO A 158 9.84 16.25 -6.00
C PRO A 158 9.75 16.18 -7.52
N SER A 159 10.07 15.00 -8.07
CA SER A 159 10.02 14.74 -9.50
C SER A 159 9.19 13.50 -9.82
N ASN A 160 8.86 13.33 -11.10
CA ASN A 160 8.28 12.08 -11.57
C ASN A 160 9.34 10.97 -11.50
N TYR A 161 8.95 9.83 -10.94
CA TYR A 161 9.78 8.62 -10.88
C TYR A 161 9.73 7.84 -12.19
N ASP A 162 8.54 7.78 -12.80
CA ASP A 162 8.28 7.15 -14.09
C ASP A 162 7.46 8.10 -15.00
N GLN A 163 6.98 7.60 -16.14
CA GLN A 163 6.12 8.35 -17.07
C GLN A 163 4.66 7.86 -17.03
N GLY A 164 4.27 7.19 -15.95
CA GLY A 164 3.06 6.38 -15.91
C GLY A 164 3.27 5.01 -16.55
N ARG A 165 2.32 4.12 -16.30
CA ARG A 165 2.31 2.74 -16.73
C ARG A 165 1.10 2.48 -17.61
N THR A 166 1.28 1.69 -18.64
CA THR A 166 0.18 1.20 -19.47
C THR A 166 -0.53 0.06 -18.74
N PHE A 167 -1.85 0.16 -18.63
CA PHE A 167 -2.70 -0.92 -18.13
C PHE A 167 -3.84 -1.15 -19.13
N ASP A 168 -3.87 -2.34 -19.71
CA ASP A 168 -4.93 -2.83 -20.58
C ASP A 168 -6.00 -3.53 -19.72
N PRO A 169 -7.23 -2.99 -19.62
CA PRO A 169 -8.27 -3.58 -18.79
C PRO A 169 -8.77 -4.93 -19.30
N VAL A 170 -8.50 -5.32 -20.55
CA VAL A 170 -8.84 -6.64 -21.09
C VAL A 170 -7.84 -7.68 -20.60
N ILE A 171 -6.55 -7.36 -20.69
CA ILE A 171 -5.44 -8.30 -20.45
C ILE A 171 -4.97 -8.25 -18.99
N ASN A 172 -4.68 -7.07 -18.46
CA ASN A 172 -3.97 -6.90 -17.18
C ASN A 172 -4.86 -7.04 -15.93
N GLN A 173 -6.16 -7.27 -16.10
CA GLN A 173 -7.09 -7.52 -14.98
C GLN A 173 -6.97 -8.94 -14.38
N VAL A 174 -6.34 -9.88 -15.08
CA VAL A 174 -6.16 -11.28 -14.65
C VAL A 174 -4.76 -11.77 -15.01
N PHE A 175 -4.26 -12.75 -14.25
CA PHE A 175 -2.99 -13.41 -14.57
C PHE A 175 -3.16 -14.38 -15.75
N PRO A 176 -2.15 -14.52 -16.63
CA PRO A 176 -2.17 -15.58 -17.64
C PRO A 176 -2.12 -16.95 -16.98
N ILE A 177 -2.89 -17.90 -17.50
CA ILE A 177 -2.77 -19.30 -17.11
C ILE A 177 -1.47 -19.84 -17.72
N PRO A 178 -0.56 -20.45 -16.93
CA PRO A 178 0.68 -21.01 -17.46
C PRO A 178 0.43 -22.02 -18.58
N VAL A 179 1.20 -21.94 -19.67
CA VAL A 179 1.03 -22.79 -20.87
C VAL A 179 1.08 -24.29 -20.52
N THR A 180 1.90 -24.65 -19.53
CA THR A 180 2.04 -26.04 -19.06
C THR A 180 0.76 -26.60 -18.43
N ALA A 181 -0.16 -25.75 -17.93
CA ALA A 181 -1.44 -26.19 -17.38
C ALA A 181 -2.40 -26.75 -18.45
N PHE A 182 -2.17 -26.44 -19.73
CA PHE A 182 -2.96 -26.96 -20.85
C PHE A 182 -2.51 -28.34 -21.33
N ASN A 183 -1.36 -28.84 -20.86
CA ASN A 183 -0.87 -30.16 -21.25
C ASN A 183 -1.83 -31.25 -20.75
N GLY A 184 -2.47 -31.97 -21.69
CA GLY A 184 -3.40 -33.06 -21.39
C GLY A 184 -4.79 -32.62 -20.93
N THR A 185 -5.12 -31.32 -21.02
CA THR A 185 -6.45 -30.80 -20.70
C THR A 185 -7.17 -30.30 -21.95
N VAL A 186 -8.43 -30.72 -22.15
CA VAL A 186 -9.26 -30.29 -23.29
C VAL A 186 -10.32 -29.25 -22.92
N ASN A 187 -10.56 -29.07 -21.61
CA ASN A 187 -11.61 -28.20 -21.08
C ASN A 187 -11.07 -26.85 -20.57
N LEU A 188 -9.76 -26.72 -20.37
CA LEU A 188 -9.15 -25.49 -19.88
C LEU A 188 -9.01 -24.50 -21.03
N LYS A 189 -9.53 -23.28 -20.85
CA LYS A 189 -9.41 -22.18 -21.80
C LYS A 189 -8.62 -21.05 -21.15
N GLN A 190 -7.83 -20.35 -21.96
CA GLN A 190 -7.08 -19.18 -21.51
C GLN A 190 -8.05 -18.03 -21.16
N ASN A 191 -7.58 -17.14 -20.28
CA ASN A 191 -8.23 -15.87 -20.00
C ASN A 191 -8.31 -14.99 -21.27
N ILE A 192 -9.35 -14.16 -21.34
CA ILE A 192 -9.56 -13.26 -22.48
C ILE A 192 -8.35 -12.33 -22.64
N GLY A 193 -7.83 -12.22 -23.86
CA GLY A 193 -6.71 -11.32 -24.20
C GLY A 193 -5.31 -11.94 -24.14
N TYR A 194 -5.20 -13.21 -23.74
CA TYR A 194 -3.94 -13.98 -23.73
C TYR A 194 -3.95 -15.15 -24.72
#